data_AF-A0A662QWN2-F1
#
_entry.id   AF-A0A662QWN2-F1
#
_cell.length_a   1.000
_cell.length_b   1.000
_cell.length_c   1.000
_cell.angle_alpha   90.00
_cell.angle_beta   90.00
_cell.angle_gamma   90.00
#
_symmetry.space_group_name_H-M   'P 1'
#
loop_
_entity.id
_entity.type
_entity.pdbx_description
1 polymer ?
#
loop_
_entity_poly.entity_id
_entity_poly.type
_entity_poly.pdbx_seq_one_letter_code
_entity_poly.pdbx_strand_id
1 'polypeptide(L)'
;EFGMDENRNIMLLDTFGTLDEDRWWDMDKWQEGKINELSKEFVRMHYRKIGYFDKLENARNKGLPEPDIPALPEDVILQTTELYMRMYERITGRKL
;
A
#
# COMPACT_ATOMS: atom_id res chain seq x y z
N GLU A 1 -12.04 -2.95 8.82
CA GLU A 1 -12.54 -2.21 10.01
C GLU A 1 -13.84 -2.84 10.54
N PHE A 2 -14.34 -2.48 11.73
CA PHE A 2 -15.59 -3.03 12.27
C PHE A 2 -16.62 -1.95 12.61
N GLY A 3 -17.89 -2.27 12.41
CA GLY A 3 -19.04 -1.49 12.86
C GLY A 3 -20.05 -2.36 13.62
N MET A 4 -21.23 -1.80 13.88
CA MET A 4 -22.34 -2.54 14.48
C MET A 4 -23.62 -2.35 13.65
N ASP A 5 -24.45 -3.38 13.56
CA ASP A 5 -25.81 -3.27 13.02
C ASP A 5 -26.78 -2.62 14.03
N GLU A 6 -28.04 -2.46 13.63
CA GLU A 6 -29.13 -1.92 14.47
C GLU A 6 -29.39 -2.72 15.75
N ASN A 7 -28.99 -3.98 15.79
CA ASN A 7 -29.13 -4.89 16.93
C ASN A 7 -27.84 -5.01 17.76
N ARG A 8 -26.83 -4.17 17.48
CA ARG A 8 -25.49 -4.18 18.11
C ARG A 8 -24.66 -5.43 17.84
N ASN A 9 -24.92 -6.17 16.76
CA ASN A 9 -24.03 -7.22 16.30
C ASN A 9 -22.83 -6.61 15.59
N ILE A 10 -21.63 -7.15 15.83
CA ILE A 10 -20.42 -6.71 15.13
C ILE A 10 -20.52 -7.08 13.65
N MET A 11 -20.25 -6.11 12.79
CA MET A 11 -20.15 -6.28 11.35
C MET A 11 -18.74 -5.97 10.89
N LEU A 12 -18.22 -6.81 9.99
CA LEU A 12 -17.04 -6.47 9.21
C LEU A 12 -17.44 -5.44 8.15
N LEU A 13 -16.76 -4.30 8.17
CA LEU A 13 -16.85 -3.25 7.16
C LEU A 13 -15.49 -3.16 6.47
N ASP A 14 -15.36 -2.21 5.55
CA ASP A 14 -14.11 -1.92 4.86
C ASP A 14 -13.47 -3.21 4.26
N THR A 15 -12.19 -3.15 3.90
CA THR A 15 -11.49 -4.25 3.25
C THR A 15 -10.43 -4.89 4.15
N PHE A 16 -10.11 -6.15 3.84
CA PHE A 16 -9.01 -6.91 4.43
C PHE A 16 -8.55 -7.94 3.41
N GLY A 17 -7.34 -8.46 3.59
CA GLY A 17 -6.67 -9.32 2.63
C GLY A 17 -6.26 -8.61 1.33
N THR A 18 -6.22 -7.27 1.33
CA THR A 18 -5.86 -6.47 0.15
C THR A 18 -4.41 -5.98 0.24
N LEU A 19 -3.86 -5.52 -0.88
CA LEU A 19 -2.52 -4.93 -0.89
C LEU A 19 -2.47 -3.49 -0.34
N ASP A 20 -3.63 -2.89 -0.10
CA ASP A 20 -3.73 -1.55 0.47
C ASP A 20 -3.77 -1.59 2.00
N GLU A 21 -4.53 -2.54 2.56
CA GLU A 21 -4.79 -2.64 4.00
C GLU A 21 -3.82 -3.58 4.74
N ASP A 22 -3.19 -4.52 4.04
CA ASP A 22 -2.29 -5.50 4.65
C ASP A 22 -0.85 -5.42 4.12
N ARG A 23 0.10 -5.69 5.01
CA ARG A 23 1.53 -5.78 4.67
C ARG A 23 1.91 -7.20 4.30
N TRP A 24 1.90 -7.48 3.01
CA TRP A 24 2.31 -8.77 2.46
C TRP A 24 3.83 -8.85 2.32
N TRP A 25 4.48 -9.83 2.93
CA TRP A 25 5.92 -10.04 2.78
C TRP A 25 6.21 -11.22 1.87
N ASP A 26 7.20 -11.06 0.99
CA ASP A 26 7.69 -12.16 0.17
C ASP A 26 8.43 -13.18 1.05
N MET A 27 7.92 -14.41 1.10
CA MET A 27 8.44 -15.47 1.97
C MET A 27 9.89 -15.83 1.63
N ASP A 28 10.24 -15.93 0.34
CA ASP A 28 11.58 -16.30 -0.10
C ASP A 28 12.59 -15.22 0.30
N LYS A 29 12.22 -13.94 0.15
CA LYS A 29 13.06 -12.82 0.61
C LYS A 29 13.17 -12.74 2.12
N TRP A 30 12.09 -13.01 2.83
CA TRP A 30 12.12 -13.05 4.28
C TRP A 30 13.08 -14.13 4.80
N GLN A 31 13.13 -15.31 4.16
CA GLN A 31 14.08 -16.38 4.49
C GLN A 31 15.55 -15.97 4.22
N GLU A 32 15.79 -15.09 3.24
CA GLU A 32 17.12 -14.45 3.03
C GLU A 32 17.43 -13.34 4.07
N GLY A 33 16.56 -13.09 5.05
CA GLY A 33 16.70 -12.02 6.03
C GLY A 33 16.36 -10.62 5.48
N LYS A 34 15.62 -10.54 4.36
CA LYS A 34 15.24 -9.28 3.72
C LYS A 34 13.73 -9.05 3.81
N ILE A 35 13.32 -7.86 4.22
CA ILE A 35 11.92 -7.45 4.13
C ILE A 35 11.67 -6.92 2.73
N ASN A 36 10.86 -7.64 1.96
CA ASN A 36 10.35 -7.20 0.67
C ASN A 36 8.82 -7.18 0.74
N GLU A 37 8.26 -5.98 0.84
CA GLU A 37 6.82 -5.79 0.97
C GLU A 37 6.14 -5.74 -0.40
N LEU A 38 5.17 -6.62 -0.61
CA LEU A 38 4.40 -6.83 -1.83
C LEU A 38 3.04 -6.11 -1.74
N SER A 39 3.03 -4.82 -1.36
CA SER A 39 1.82 -4.04 -1.05
C SER A 39 1.88 -2.63 -1.66
N LYS A 40 0.92 -1.76 -1.34
CA LYS A 40 0.96 -0.30 -1.61
C LYS A 40 2.20 0.40 -1.05
N GLU A 41 2.94 -0.25 -0.14
CA GLU A 41 4.24 0.24 0.31
C GLU A 41 5.20 0.48 -0.85
N PHE A 42 5.09 -0.24 -1.96
CA PHE A 42 5.86 0.03 -3.19
C PHE A 42 5.70 1.50 -3.66
N VAL A 43 4.48 2.02 -3.70
CA VAL A 43 4.19 3.42 -4.06
C VAL A 43 4.68 4.38 -2.97
N ARG A 44 4.54 4.02 -1.70
CA ARG A 44 5.04 4.85 -0.58
C ARG A 44 6.56 4.99 -0.63
N MET A 45 7.27 3.90 -0.93
CA MET A 45 8.72 3.89 -1.09
C MET A 45 9.17 4.74 -2.27
N HIS A 46 8.40 4.80 -3.37
CA HIS A 46 8.67 5.75 -4.45
C HIS A 46 8.65 7.21 -3.95
N TYR A 47 7.59 7.61 -3.24
CA TYR A 47 7.48 8.97 -2.72
C TYR A 47 8.51 9.32 -1.64
N ARG A 48 8.96 8.33 -0.84
CA ARG A 48 10.11 8.50 0.04
C ARG A 48 11.40 8.71 -0.75
N LYS A 49 11.64 7.88 -1.78
CA LYS A 49 12.86 7.93 -2.61
C LYS A 49 13.03 9.27 -3.35
N ILE A 50 11.94 9.86 -3.83
CA ILE A 50 11.99 11.17 -4.50
C ILE A 50 11.97 12.36 -3.52
N GLY A 51 11.98 12.10 -2.21
CA GLY A 51 11.99 13.13 -1.16
C GLY A 51 10.67 13.87 -0.97
N TYR A 52 9.56 13.36 -1.53
CA TYR A 52 8.24 13.97 -1.33
C TYR A 52 7.80 13.83 0.13
N PHE A 53 7.97 12.63 0.70
CA PHE A 53 7.56 12.37 2.09
C PHE A 53 8.23 13.33 3.08
N ASP A 54 9.53 13.58 2.94
CA ASP A 54 10.26 14.49 3.83
C ASP A 54 9.78 15.94 3.70
N LYS A 55 9.45 16.39 2.47
CA LYS A 55 8.87 17.72 2.23
C LYS A 55 7.49 17.84 2.85
N LEU A 56 6.65 16.82 2.71
CA LEU A 56 5.30 16.77 3.29
C LEU A 56 5.35 16.87 4.82
N GLU A 57 6.19 16.03 5.44
CA GLU A 57 6.37 16.04 6.90
C GLU A 57 6.93 17.38 7.40
N ASN A 58 7.87 17.98 6.66
CA ASN A 58 8.38 19.31 7.01
C ASN A 58 7.32 20.41 6.95
N ALA A 59 6.46 20.39 5.92
CA ALA A 59 5.37 21.35 5.79
C ALA A 59 4.35 21.22 6.93
N ARG A 60 3.93 19.99 7.25
CA ARG A 60 3.01 19.68 8.35
C ARG A 60 3.56 20.16 9.70
N ASN A 61 4.81 19.83 10.00
CA ASN A 61 5.46 20.23 11.26
C ASN A 61 5.57 21.75 11.43
N LYS A 62 5.56 22.51 10.33
CA LYS A 62 5.61 23.97 10.32
C LYS A 62 4.24 24.64 10.14
N GLY A 63 3.16 23.86 10.02
CA GLY A 63 1.82 24.38 9.71
C GLY A 63 1.74 25.08 8.35
N LEU A 64 2.60 24.70 7.40
CA LEU A 64 2.59 25.23 6.04
C LEU A 64 1.65 24.41 5.14
N PRO A 65 1.19 24.98 4.01
CA PRO A 65 0.46 24.21 3.01
C PRO A 65 1.22 22.95 2.57
N GLU A 66 0.50 21.84 2.44
CA GLU A 66 1.09 20.59 1.96
C GLU A 66 1.55 20.74 0.50
N PRO A 67 2.73 20.22 0.13
CA PRO A 67 3.20 20.28 -1.24
C PRO A 67 2.34 19.37 -2.14
N ASP A 68 2.12 19.82 -3.37
CA ASP A 68 1.44 19.01 -4.39
C ASP A 68 2.16 17.68 -4.58
N ILE A 69 1.39 16.60 -4.61
CA ILE A 69 1.92 15.27 -4.85
C ILE A 69 2.28 15.11 -6.34
N PRO A 70 3.54 14.75 -6.67
CA PRO A 70 3.91 14.46 -8.05
C PRO A 70 3.11 13.27 -8.59
N ALA A 71 2.71 13.34 -9.85
CA ALA A 71 2.16 12.18 -10.54
C ALA A 71 3.18 11.02 -10.54
N LEU A 72 2.68 9.79 -10.43
CA LEU A 72 3.54 8.62 -10.54
C LEU A 72 4.09 8.52 -11.96
N PRO A 73 5.40 8.25 -12.11
CA PRO A 73 5.97 7.86 -13.39
C PRO A 73 5.28 6.61 -13.95
N GLU A 74 5.23 6.51 -15.29
CA GLU A 74 4.57 5.40 -15.98
C GLU A 74 5.13 4.02 -15.60
N ASP A 75 6.45 3.91 -15.40
CA ASP A 75 7.09 2.66 -14.98
C ASP A 75 6.66 2.21 -13.58
N VAL A 76 6.41 3.16 -12.67
CA VAL A 76 5.93 2.87 -11.31
C VAL A 76 4.46 2.44 -11.34
N ILE A 77 3.65 3.06 -12.21
CA ILE A 77 2.26 2.67 -12.43
C ILE A 77 2.18 1.24 -12.96
N LEU A 78 2.99 0.91 -13.98
CA LEU A 78 3.03 -0.42 -14.58
C LEU A 78 3.48 -1.48 -13.55
N GLN A 79 4.58 -1.23 -12.83
CA GLN A 79 5.07 -2.14 -11.79
C GLN A 79 4.06 -2.35 -10.66
N THR A 80 3.35 -1.29 -10.26
CA THR A 80 2.28 -1.40 -9.25
C THR A 80 1.13 -2.24 -9.79
N THR A 81 0.71 -2.00 -11.04
CA THR A 81 -0.35 -2.78 -11.70
C THR A 81 -0.01 -4.26 -11.75
N GLU A 82 1.19 -4.60 -12.23
CA GLU A 82 1.68 -5.98 -12.30
C GLU A 82 1.75 -6.65 -10.92
N LEU A 83 2.19 -5.92 -9.90
CA LEU A 83 2.21 -6.41 -8.52
C LEU A 83 0.81 -6.81 -8.07
N TYR A 84 -0.19 -5.95 -8.26
CA TYR A 84 -1.58 -6.22 -7.89
C TYR A 84 -2.16 -7.40 -8.63
N MET A 85 -1.96 -7.47 -9.95
CA MET A 85 -2.44 -8.59 -10.76
C MET A 85 -1.82 -9.91 -10.28
N ARG A 86 -0.49 -9.95 -10.13
CA ARG A 86 0.21 -11.15 -9.67
C ARG A 86 -0.22 -11.59 -8.28
N MET A 87 -0.43 -10.65 -7.35
CA MET A 87 -0.87 -10.98 -6.00
C MET A 87 -2.31 -11.49 -5.98
N TYR A 88 -3.22 -10.90 -6.77
CA TYR A 88 -4.56 -11.47 -6.95
C TYR A 88 -4.49 -12.92 -7.42
N GLU A 89 -3.69 -13.21 -8.46
CA GLU A 89 -3.57 -14.59 -8.97
C GLU A 89 -2.97 -15.54 -7.92
N ARG A 90 -1.94 -15.10 -7.18
CA ARG A 90 -1.28 -15.90 -6.13
C ARG A 90 -2.20 -16.21 -4.96
N ILE A 91 -2.94 -15.21 -4.47
CA ILE A 91 -3.82 -15.35 -3.30
C ILE A 91 -5.05 -16.18 -3.65
N THR A 92 -5.66 -15.92 -4.81
CA THR A 92 -6.96 -16.51 -5.17
C THR A 92 -6.85 -17.79 -6.00
N GLY A 93 -5.70 -18.03 -6.63
CA GLY A 93 -5.51 -19.11 -7.61
C GLY A 93 -6.25 -18.90 -8.94
N ARG A 94 -6.85 -17.71 -9.16
CA ARG A 94 -7.61 -17.37 -10.38
C ARG A 94 -6.75 -16.56 -11.34
N LYS A 95 -7.01 -16.71 -12.64
CA LYS A 95 -6.42 -15.85 -13.67
C LYS A 95 -7.22 -14.55 -13.82
N LEU A 96 -6.50 -13.47 -14.08
CA LEU A 96 -7.05 -12.14 -14.36
C LEU A 96 -7.30 -11.96 -15.86
#